data_AF-A0A962WK44-F1
#
_entry.id   AF-A0A962WK44-F1
#
_cell.length_a   1.000
_cell.length_b   1.000
_cell.length_c   1.000
_cell.angle_alpha   90.00
_cell.angle_beta   90.00
_cell.angle_gamma   90.00
#
_symmetry.space_group_name_H-M   'P 1'
#
loop_
_entity.id
_entity.type
_entity.pdbx_description
1 polymer ?
#
loop_
_entity_poly.entity_id
_entity_poly.type
_entity_poly.pdbx_seq_one_letter_code
_entity_poly.pdbx_strand_id
1 'polypeptide(L)'
;MLAPLDNVLNRLFDRLEASIDPFPSEVPDKPPVGFWPFVRHFTWPFRWLLLACAATAACVALLEVSLFAFLGSLVDWLATTERATLWQTHGQWLLLMGLVVLLLIPLLKLLYESIIHQGLLGNFAMRNRWQAHRYVLRQSMGFFQDDFAGRVASKVMQSALAVRDVVIKICEVLLYVAFYFLGAVALVGSSDLRLTTPLLLWLGGYLLTMWYFVPRLSVISEAQADARSVVTGRIVDSY
;
A
#
# COMPACT_ATOMS: atom_id res chain seq x y z
N MET A 1 9.57 19.92 -27.13
CA MET A 1 8.28 20.25 -26.49
C MET A 1 8.05 19.55 -25.14
N LEU A 2 8.95 18.67 -24.65
CA LEU A 2 8.79 17.93 -23.38
C LEU A 2 9.38 18.65 -22.13
N ALA A 3 10.32 19.58 -22.31
CA ALA A 3 10.99 20.32 -21.23
C ALA A 3 10.09 20.98 -20.16
N PRO A 4 8.90 21.56 -20.48
CA PRO A 4 8.06 22.14 -19.43
C PRO A 4 7.35 21.07 -18.57
N LEU A 5 7.04 19.89 -19.13
CA LEU A 5 6.45 18.78 -18.38
C LEU A 5 7.48 18.15 -17.44
N ASP A 6 8.73 18.02 -17.89
CA ASP A 6 9.83 17.51 -17.07
C ASP A 6 10.05 18.38 -15.83
N ASN A 7 9.98 19.71 -15.99
CA ASN A 7 10.12 20.65 -14.87
C ASN A 7 8.98 20.58 -13.85
N VAL A 8 7.75 20.28 -14.27
CA VAL A 8 6.60 20.15 -13.36
C VAL A 8 6.67 18.82 -12.62
N LEU A 9 7.00 17.73 -13.31
CA LEU A 9 7.17 16.40 -12.73
C LEU A 9 8.32 16.38 -11.73
N ASN A 10 9.47 16.96 -12.08
CA ASN A 10 10.61 17.05 -11.18
C ASN A 10 10.27 17.86 -9.93
N ARG A 11 9.58 19.01 -10.06
CA ARG A 11 9.13 19.79 -8.88
C ARG A 11 8.14 19.04 -8.00
N LEU A 12 7.29 18.20 -8.60
CA LEU A 12 6.37 17.34 -7.84
C LEU A 12 7.17 16.27 -7.08
N PHE A 13 8.11 15.61 -7.75
CA PHE A 13 8.97 14.59 -7.14
C PHE A 13 9.84 15.18 -6.04
N ASP A 14 10.52 16.30 -6.28
CA ASP A 14 11.33 17.02 -5.29
C ASP A 14 10.51 17.38 -4.05
N ARG A 15 9.25 17.81 -4.23
CA ARG A 15 8.36 18.10 -3.10
C ARG A 15 7.94 16.85 -2.33
N LEU A 16 7.65 15.76 -3.02
CA LEU A 16 7.29 14.48 -2.38
C LEU A 16 8.48 13.91 -1.61
N GLU A 17 9.68 13.99 -2.20
CA GLU A 17 10.93 13.56 -1.58
C GLU A 17 11.29 14.44 -0.38
N ALA A 18 11.15 15.77 -0.49
CA ALA A 18 11.44 16.72 0.58
C ALA A 18 10.34 16.82 1.65
N SER A 19 9.19 16.16 1.46
CA SER A 19 8.05 16.26 2.40
C SER A 19 8.39 15.75 3.79
N ILE A 20 9.32 14.80 3.91
CA ILE A 20 9.70 14.19 5.17
C ILE A 20 11.21 14.02 5.21
N ASP A 21 11.84 14.64 6.20
CA ASP A 21 13.28 14.48 6.46
C ASP A 21 13.60 12.99 6.74
N PRO A 22 14.43 12.33 5.91
CA PRO A 22 14.85 10.96 6.16
C PRO A 22 15.78 10.84 7.37
N PHE A 23 16.42 11.93 7.80
CA PHE A 23 17.45 11.93 8.84
C PHE A 23 17.14 12.93 9.98
N PRO A 24 16.01 12.77 10.69
CA PRO A 24 15.63 13.69 11.76
C PRO A 24 16.71 13.76 12.84
N SER A 25 16.93 14.96 13.38
CA SER A 25 17.87 15.25 14.46
C SER A 25 17.33 14.94 15.87
N GLU A 26 16.00 14.78 15.98
CA GLU A 26 15.29 14.43 17.22
C GLU A 26 15.89 13.19 17.90
N VAL A 27 15.89 13.19 19.22
CA VAL A 27 16.42 12.09 20.01
C VAL A 27 15.45 10.91 19.95
N PRO A 28 15.86 9.71 19.50
CA PRO A 28 14.94 8.58 19.40
C PRO A 28 14.46 8.13 20.77
N ASP A 29 13.14 8.03 20.91
CA ASP A 29 12.48 7.43 22.07
C ASP A 29 12.48 5.90 21.98
N LYS A 30 12.27 5.24 23.12
CA LYS A 30 12.11 3.78 23.16
C LYS A 30 10.86 3.39 22.36
N PRO A 31 10.98 2.52 21.33
CA PRO A 31 9.82 2.08 20.59
C PRO A 31 8.86 1.30 21.50
N PRO A 32 7.54 1.51 21.36
CA PRO A 32 6.54 0.88 22.22
C PRO A 32 6.51 -0.64 22.01
N VAL A 33 6.15 -1.37 23.06
CA VAL A 33 5.98 -2.83 23.02
C VAL A 33 4.68 -3.20 22.30
N GLY A 34 4.76 -4.23 21.45
CA GLY A 34 3.63 -4.75 20.66
C GLY A 34 3.66 -4.31 19.19
N PHE A 35 3.11 -5.15 18.31
CA PHE A 35 3.18 -4.97 16.85
C PHE A 35 2.53 -3.66 16.36
N TRP A 36 1.26 -3.43 16.68
CA TRP A 36 0.53 -2.24 16.20
C TRP A 36 1.04 -0.92 16.78
N PRO A 37 1.35 -0.81 18.09
CA PRO A 37 2.00 0.38 18.64
C PRO A 37 3.34 0.67 17.96
N PHE A 38 4.14 -0.36 17.69
CA PHE A 38 5.43 -0.24 17.00
C PHE A 38 5.25 0.31 15.58
N VAL A 39 4.37 -0.31 14.77
CA VAL A 39 4.07 0.17 13.42
C VAL A 39 3.57 1.60 13.46
N ARG A 40 2.64 1.94 14.36
CA ARG A 40 2.09 3.30 14.49
C ARG A 40 3.16 4.34 14.81
N HIS A 41 4.10 4.03 15.71
CA HIS A 41 5.17 4.94 16.10
C HIS A 41 6.02 5.37 14.88
N PHE A 42 6.44 4.41 14.05
CA PHE A 42 7.21 4.68 12.84
C PHE A 42 6.38 5.29 11.70
N THR A 43 5.08 5.03 11.69
CA THR A 43 4.16 5.51 10.64
C THR A 43 3.69 6.96 10.87
N TRP A 44 3.68 7.42 12.11
CA TRP A 44 3.11 8.72 12.50
C TRP A 44 3.63 9.93 11.69
N PRO A 45 4.94 10.06 11.38
CA PRO A 45 5.45 11.17 10.56
C PRO A 45 4.87 11.18 9.13
N PHE A 46 4.52 10.01 8.59
CA PHE A 46 4.04 9.82 7.23
C PHE A 46 2.51 9.95 7.09
N ARG A 47 1.78 10.28 8.16
CA ARG A 47 0.31 10.24 8.20
C ARG A 47 -0.37 11.01 7.06
N TRP A 48 0.14 12.18 6.69
CA TRP A 48 -0.47 12.99 5.62
C TRP A 48 -0.23 12.40 4.23
N LEU A 49 0.96 11.86 4.00
CA LEU A 49 1.33 11.22 2.75
C LEU A 49 0.57 9.91 2.57
N LEU A 50 0.38 9.16 3.66
CA LEU A 50 -0.44 7.95 3.70
C LEU A 50 -1.93 8.25 3.51
N LEU A 51 -2.44 9.34 4.08
CA LEU A 51 -3.81 9.78 3.83
C LEU A 51 -4.01 10.19 2.36
N ALA A 52 -3.06 10.92 1.77
CA ALA A 52 -3.10 11.26 0.34
C ALA A 52 -3.04 10.00 -0.54
N CYS A 53 -2.17 9.04 -0.20
CA CYS A 53 -2.08 7.75 -0.86
C CYS A 53 -3.41 6.97 -0.77
N ALA A 54 -3.98 6.84 0.42
CA ALA A 54 -5.24 6.11 0.61
C ALA A 54 -6.41 6.80 -0.09
N ALA A 55 -6.47 8.13 -0.07
CA ALA A 55 -7.51 8.90 -0.76
C ALA A 55 -7.43 8.73 -2.28
N THR A 56 -6.22 8.82 -2.85
CA THR A 56 -6.01 8.67 -4.29
C THR A 56 -6.27 7.24 -4.75
N ALA A 57 -5.83 6.24 -3.98
CA ALA A 57 -6.16 4.83 -4.21
C ALA A 57 -7.68 4.58 -4.17
N ALA A 58 -8.38 5.15 -3.18
CA ALA A 58 -9.84 5.02 -3.07
C ALA A 58 -10.56 5.69 -4.26
N CYS A 59 -10.12 6.87 -4.70
CA CYS A 59 -10.67 7.52 -5.89
C CYS A 59 -10.49 6.66 -7.15
N VAL A 60 -9.30 6.09 -7.36
CA VAL A 60 -9.04 5.18 -8.49
C VAL A 60 -9.95 3.96 -8.42
N ALA A 61 -10.02 3.30 -7.26
CA ALA A 61 -10.84 2.10 -7.08
C ALA A 61 -12.33 2.39 -7.29
N LEU A 62 -12.84 3.52 -6.78
CA LEU A 62 -14.23 3.94 -7.00
C LEU A 62 -14.54 4.19 -8.48
N LEU A 63 -13.63 4.85 -9.20
CA LEU A 63 -13.78 5.05 -10.65
C LEU A 63 -13.78 3.72 -11.40
N GLU A 64 -12.87 2.80 -11.07
CA GLU A 64 -12.80 1.49 -11.69
C GLU A 64 -14.05 0.64 -11.39
N VAL A 65 -14.58 0.67 -10.16
CA VAL A 65 -15.85 0.01 -9.81
C VAL A 65 -17.03 0.62 -10.60
N SER A 66 -17.08 1.95 -10.71
CA SER A 66 -18.12 2.63 -11.49
C SER A 66 -18.07 2.28 -12.98
N LEU A 67 -16.88 1.97 -13.50
CA LEU A 67 -16.69 1.53 -14.88
C LEU A 67 -17.28 0.14 -15.13
N PHE A 68 -17.20 -0.78 -14.17
CA PHE A 68 -17.88 -2.07 -14.29
C PHE A 68 -19.40 -1.92 -14.30
N ALA A 69 -19.95 -1.03 -13.45
CA ALA A 69 -21.38 -0.71 -13.48
C ALA A 69 -21.79 -0.09 -14.82
N PHE A 70 -20.97 0.82 -15.35
CA PHE A 70 -21.20 1.43 -16.65
C PHE A 70 -21.14 0.41 -17.78
N LEU A 71 -20.20 -0.53 -17.75
CA LEU A 71 -20.12 -1.61 -18.73
C LEU A 71 -21.43 -2.42 -18.76
N GLY A 72 -22.01 -2.72 -17.59
CA GLY A 72 -23.34 -3.35 -17.50
C GLY A 72 -24.41 -2.53 -18.24
N SER A 73 -24.52 -1.24 -17.92
CA SER A 73 -25.47 -0.35 -18.59
C SER A 73 -25.23 -0.21 -20.10
N LEU A 74 -23.98 -0.25 -20.54
CA LEU A 74 -23.60 -0.18 -21.95
C LEU A 74 -24.08 -1.43 -22.69
N VAL A 75 -23.92 -2.61 -22.10
CA VAL A 75 -24.47 -3.87 -22.64
C VAL A 75 -25.99 -3.81 -22.74
N ASP A 76 -26.68 -3.28 -21.73
CA ASP A 76 -28.13 -3.12 -21.74
C ASP A 76 -28.60 -2.17 -22.85
N TRP A 77 -27.89 -1.05 -23.07
CA TRP A 77 -28.20 -0.11 -24.16
C TRP A 77 -28.01 -0.73 -25.54
N LEU A 78 -26.94 -1.51 -25.73
CA LEU A 78 -26.68 -2.22 -26.99
C LEU A 78 -27.73 -3.31 -27.27
N ALA A 79 -28.31 -3.91 -26.22
CA ALA A 79 -29.36 -4.93 -26.36
C ALA A 79 -30.74 -4.35 -26.70
N THR A 80 -31.03 -3.11 -26.28
CA THR A 80 -32.38 -2.52 -26.34
C THR A 80 -32.55 -1.39 -27.35
N THR A 81 -31.47 -0.73 -27.78
CA THR A 81 -31.53 0.50 -28.60
C THR A 81 -31.25 0.23 -30.09
N GLU A 82 -32.01 0.89 -30.96
CA GLU A 82 -31.80 0.87 -32.41
C GLU A 82 -30.48 1.56 -32.80
N ARG A 83 -29.69 0.96 -33.70
CA ARG A 83 -28.30 1.39 -33.99
C ARG A 83 -28.15 2.85 -34.45
N ALA A 84 -29.21 3.42 -35.03
CA ALA A 84 -29.22 4.78 -35.58
C ALA A 84 -29.34 5.88 -34.51
N THR A 85 -29.97 5.60 -33.36
CA THR A 85 -30.23 6.59 -32.30
C THR A 85 -29.21 6.54 -31.15
N LEU A 86 -28.42 5.47 -31.05
CA LEU A 86 -27.39 5.28 -30.01
C LEU A 86 -26.43 6.48 -29.87
N TRP A 87 -25.91 6.98 -30.98
CA TRP A 87 -24.96 8.11 -30.98
C TRP A 87 -25.62 9.44 -30.64
N GLN A 88 -26.88 9.64 -31.05
CA GLN A 88 -27.62 10.87 -30.74
C GLN A 88 -28.04 10.93 -29.27
N THR A 89 -28.43 9.79 -28.68
CA THR A 89 -28.94 9.73 -27.30
C THR A 89 -27.83 9.54 -26.27
N HIS A 90 -26.84 8.67 -26.53
CA HIS A 90 -25.82 8.28 -25.56
C HIS A 90 -24.39 8.78 -25.89
N GLY A 91 -24.19 9.46 -27.02
CA GLY A 91 -22.87 9.91 -27.47
C GLY A 91 -22.14 10.80 -26.45
N GLN A 92 -22.86 11.70 -25.78
CA GLN A 92 -22.26 12.58 -24.76
C GLN A 92 -21.78 11.80 -23.52
N TRP A 93 -22.58 10.83 -23.05
CA TRP A 93 -22.21 9.97 -21.92
C TRP A 93 -21.03 9.06 -22.25
N LEU A 94 -21.01 8.49 -23.46
CA LEU A 94 -19.90 7.67 -23.96
C LEU A 94 -18.61 8.49 -24.08
N LEU A 95 -18.69 9.74 -24.57
CA LEU A 95 -17.53 10.62 -24.69
C LEU A 95 -16.99 11.02 -23.31
N LEU A 96 -17.87 11.37 -22.37
CA LEU A 96 -17.48 11.72 -20.99
C LEU A 96 -16.80 10.54 -20.31
N MET A 97 -17.38 9.33 -20.42
CA MET A 97 -16.78 8.14 -19.84
C MET A 97 -15.46 7.78 -20.54
N GLY A 98 -15.37 7.93 -21.86
CA GLY A 98 -14.12 7.77 -22.61
C GLY A 98 -13.03 8.73 -22.12
N LEU A 99 -13.38 9.98 -21.82
CA LEU A 99 -12.45 10.97 -21.25
C LEU A 99 -12.00 10.56 -19.84
N VAL A 100 -12.91 10.07 -19.00
CA VAL A 100 -12.57 9.57 -17.66
C VAL A 100 -11.58 8.41 -17.74
N VAL A 101 -11.82 7.45 -18.64
CA VAL A 101 -10.96 6.28 -18.82
C VAL A 101 -9.60 6.62 -19.40
N LEU A 102 -9.55 7.51 -20.40
CA LEU A 102 -8.31 7.82 -21.11
C LEU A 102 -7.46 8.91 -20.44
N LEU A 103 -8.07 9.80 -19.64
CA LEU A 103 -7.36 10.90 -18.99
C LEU A 103 -7.43 10.82 -17.47
N LEU A 104 -8.63 10.75 -16.88
CA LEU A 104 -8.78 10.91 -15.43
C LEU A 104 -8.17 9.74 -14.64
N ILE A 105 -8.48 8.49 -15.03
CA ILE A 105 -7.93 7.30 -14.36
C ILE A 105 -6.39 7.24 -14.47
N PRO A 106 -5.78 7.38 -15.66
CA PRO A 106 -4.33 7.39 -15.78
C PRO A 106 -3.67 8.52 -14.99
N LEU A 107 -4.26 9.71 -14.98
CA LEU A 107 -3.73 10.85 -14.23
C LEU A 107 -3.76 10.60 -12.71
N LEU A 108 -4.88 10.09 -12.19
CA LEU A 108 -5.00 9.75 -10.77
C LEU A 108 -4.06 8.62 -10.39
N LYS A 109 -3.91 7.61 -11.27
CA LYS A 109 -2.98 6.50 -11.06
C LYS A 109 -1.53 6.97 -11.08
N LEU A 110 -1.16 7.86 -12.01
CA LEU A 110 0.16 8.48 -12.03
C LEU A 110 0.45 9.23 -10.73
N LEU A 111 -0.52 10.02 -10.24
CA LEU A 111 -0.37 10.76 -8.98
C LEU A 111 -0.22 9.82 -7.78
N TYR A 112 -1.06 8.78 -7.71
CA TYR A 112 -0.98 7.73 -6.70
C TYR A 112 0.39 7.02 -6.70
N GLU A 113 0.82 6.53 -7.88
CA GLU A 113 2.10 5.83 -8.04
C GLU A 113 3.28 6.72 -7.68
N SER A 114 3.21 8.01 -8.03
CA SER A 114 4.22 9.01 -7.68
C SER A 114 4.35 9.19 -6.16
N ILE A 115 3.21 9.27 -5.44
CA ILE A 115 3.21 9.38 -3.97
C ILE A 115 3.86 8.16 -3.33
N ILE A 116 3.52 6.95 -3.79
CA ILE A 116 4.09 5.72 -3.25
C ILE A 116 5.59 5.64 -3.55
N HIS A 117 5.96 5.70 -4.83
CA HIS A 117 7.31 5.35 -5.25
C HIS A 117 8.32 6.43 -4.91
N GLN A 118 7.96 7.72 -5.06
CA GLN A 118 8.87 8.82 -4.78
C GLN A 118 8.76 9.31 -3.33
N GLY A 119 7.54 9.38 -2.81
CA GLY A 119 7.31 9.95 -1.47
C GLY A 119 7.49 8.97 -0.32
N LEU A 120 7.02 7.71 -0.47
CA LEU A 120 6.98 6.75 0.63
C LEU A 120 8.07 5.70 0.58
N LEU A 121 8.28 5.03 -0.56
CA LEU A 121 8.96 3.74 -0.59
C LEU A 121 10.43 3.81 -0.15
N GLY A 122 11.11 4.90 -0.52
CA GLY A 122 12.46 5.24 -0.08
C GLY A 122 12.49 5.87 1.32
N ASN A 123 11.83 7.02 1.48
CA ASN A 123 11.88 7.84 2.70
C ASN A 123 11.41 7.09 3.96
N PHE A 124 10.37 6.26 3.84
CA PHE A 124 9.81 5.53 4.98
C PHE A 124 10.81 4.54 5.56
N ALA A 125 11.40 3.69 4.72
CA ALA A 125 12.39 2.73 5.18
C ALA A 125 13.67 3.42 5.69
N MET A 126 14.13 4.49 5.02
CA MET A 126 15.35 5.20 5.43
C MET A 126 15.19 5.88 6.79
N ARG A 127 14.08 6.60 6.99
CA ARG A 127 13.80 7.27 8.28
C ARG A 127 13.71 6.27 9.42
N ASN A 128 13.05 5.14 9.20
CA ASN A 128 12.94 4.10 10.23
C ASN A 128 14.29 3.46 10.55
N ARG A 129 15.12 3.18 9.53
CA ARG A 129 16.49 2.68 9.73
C ARG A 129 17.33 3.67 10.52
N TRP A 130 17.25 4.97 10.18
CA TRP A 130 18.00 6.01 10.86
C TRP A 130 17.62 6.12 12.34
N GLN A 131 16.33 6.16 12.64
CA GLN A 131 15.84 6.21 14.02
C GLN A 131 16.23 4.97 14.83
N ALA A 132 16.08 3.78 14.23
CA ALA A 132 16.49 2.53 14.86
C ALA A 132 18.01 2.48 15.09
N HIS A 133 18.81 2.93 14.13
CA HIS A 133 20.27 2.99 14.26
C HIS A 133 20.70 3.96 15.38
N ARG A 134 20.16 5.18 15.40
CA ARG A 134 20.45 6.16 16.47
C ARG A 134 19.99 5.69 17.85
N TYR A 135 18.91 4.91 17.93
CA TYR A 135 18.48 4.28 19.18
C TYR A 135 19.47 3.20 19.65
N VAL A 136 19.96 2.35 18.74
CA VAL A 136 20.94 1.30 19.05
C VAL A 136 22.28 1.88 19.50
N LEU A 137 22.75 2.97 18.88
CA LEU A 137 24.00 3.64 19.29
C LEU A 137 24.01 4.13 20.75
N ARG A 138 22.84 4.25 21.38
CA ARG A 138 22.68 4.72 22.76
C ARG A 138 22.58 3.58 23.78
N GLN A 139 22.73 2.33 23.34
CA GLN A 139 22.73 1.17 24.23
C GLN A 139 24.06 1.04 24.99
N SER A 140 24.03 0.31 26.10
CA SER A 140 25.21 0.10 26.95
C SER A 140 26.25 -0.80 26.28
N MET A 141 27.50 -0.72 26.73
CA MET A 141 28.55 -1.64 26.26
C MET A 141 28.20 -3.11 26.55
N GLY A 142 27.53 -3.39 27.67
CA GLY A 142 27.07 -4.75 28.01
C GLY A 142 26.12 -5.31 26.95
N PHE A 143 25.18 -4.50 26.42
CA PHE A 143 24.30 -4.93 25.33
C PHE A 143 25.07 -5.40 24.09
N PHE A 144 26.17 -4.73 23.74
CA PHE A 144 27.02 -5.10 22.60
C PHE A 144 27.96 -6.28 22.90
N GLN A 145 28.17 -6.63 24.17
CA GLN A 145 28.92 -7.83 24.58
C GLN A 145 28.03 -9.07 24.63
N ASP A 146 26.74 -8.90 24.95
CA ASP A 146 25.76 -9.99 25.09
C ASP A 146 25.08 -10.40 23.77
N ASP A 147 25.12 -9.55 22.73
CA ASP A 147 24.50 -9.80 21.43
C ASP A 147 25.49 -9.63 20.27
N PHE A 148 25.41 -10.49 19.25
CA PHE A 148 26.26 -10.42 18.06
C PHE A 148 25.89 -9.18 17.23
N ALA A 149 26.90 -8.44 16.78
CA ALA A 149 26.69 -7.17 16.07
C ALA A 149 25.89 -7.39 14.76
N GLY A 150 26.17 -8.48 14.04
CA GLY A 150 25.41 -8.83 12.84
C GLY A 150 23.93 -9.18 13.10
N ARG A 151 23.58 -9.65 14.30
CA ARG A 151 22.17 -9.92 14.68
C ARG A 151 21.41 -8.61 14.86
N VAL A 152 22.00 -7.66 15.58
CA VAL A 152 21.43 -6.33 15.80
C VAL A 152 21.29 -5.57 14.47
N ALA A 153 22.32 -5.60 13.62
CA ALA A 153 22.29 -4.98 12.30
C ALA A 153 21.18 -5.55 11.40
N SER A 154 21.01 -6.88 11.40
CA SER A 154 19.94 -7.54 10.63
C SER A 154 18.55 -7.08 11.07
N LYS A 155 18.32 -6.98 12.39
CA LYS A 155 17.04 -6.48 12.94
C LYS A 155 16.78 -5.03 12.52
N VAL A 156 17.76 -4.14 12.64
CA VAL A 156 17.62 -2.72 12.23
C VAL A 156 17.28 -2.60 10.73
N MET A 157 17.99 -3.34 9.87
CA MET A 157 17.82 -3.24 8.42
C MET A 157 16.51 -3.85 7.92
N GLN A 158 16.15 -5.03 8.43
CA GLN A 158 14.98 -5.79 7.95
C GLN A 158 13.68 -5.28 8.56
N SER A 159 13.65 -4.92 9.85
CA SER A 159 12.42 -4.42 10.48
C SER A 159 11.93 -3.13 9.82
N ALA A 160 12.82 -2.25 9.38
CA ALA A 160 12.42 -1.02 8.69
C ALA A 160 11.70 -1.28 7.35
N LEU A 161 12.16 -2.27 6.58
CA LEU A 161 11.50 -2.71 5.34
C LEU A 161 10.17 -3.39 5.65
N ALA A 162 10.15 -4.28 6.64
CA ALA A 162 8.94 -4.99 7.03
C ALA A 162 7.82 -4.05 7.47
N VAL A 163 8.12 -3.03 8.28
CA VAL A 163 7.12 -2.02 8.70
C VAL A 163 6.59 -1.25 7.50
N ARG A 164 7.47 -0.84 6.58
CA ARG A 164 7.06 -0.16 5.35
C ARG A 164 6.10 -1.04 4.55
N ASP A 165 6.47 -2.29 4.31
CA ASP A 165 5.68 -3.20 3.47
C ASP A 165 4.30 -3.50 4.09
N VAL A 166 4.22 -3.61 5.42
CA VAL A 166 2.93 -3.74 6.13
C VAL A 166 2.05 -2.52 5.89
N VAL A 167 2.60 -1.31 6.06
CA VAL A 167 1.85 -0.06 5.93
C VAL A 167 1.39 0.15 4.48
N ILE A 168 2.27 -0.02 3.50
CA ILE A 168 1.92 0.11 2.08
C ILE A 168 0.84 -0.90 1.70
N LYS A 169 0.97 -2.17 2.09
CA LYS A 169 -0.06 -3.19 1.79
C LYS A 169 -1.43 -2.87 2.38
N ILE A 170 -1.50 -2.23 3.55
CA ILE A 170 -2.77 -1.79 4.14
C ILE A 170 -3.38 -0.65 3.33
N CYS A 171 -2.57 0.34 2.92
CA CYS A 171 -3.05 1.50 2.17
C CYS A 171 -3.39 1.19 0.71
N GLU A 172 -2.72 0.22 0.11
CA GLU A 172 -2.86 -0.15 -1.30
C GLU A 172 -3.70 -1.42 -1.45
N VAL A 173 -3.11 -2.57 -1.12
CA VAL A 173 -3.65 -3.88 -1.50
C VAL A 173 -4.96 -4.14 -0.78
N LEU A 174 -5.00 -3.90 0.53
CA LEU A 174 -6.20 -4.15 1.34
C LEU A 174 -7.35 -3.22 0.93
N LEU A 175 -7.05 -1.95 0.67
CA LEU A 175 -8.03 -0.96 0.23
C LEU A 175 -8.57 -1.32 -1.16
N TYR A 176 -7.69 -1.64 -2.11
CA TYR A 176 -8.05 -2.10 -3.44
C TYR A 176 -9.00 -3.32 -3.39
N VAL A 177 -8.60 -4.37 -2.66
CA VAL A 177 -9.42 -5.59 -2.51
C VAL A 177 -10.77 -5.27 -1.88
N ALA A 178 -10.82 -4.40 -0.86
CA ALA A 178 -12.06 -4.02 -0.22
C ALA A 178 -13.02 -3.31 -1.19
N PHE A 179 -12.57 -2.28 -1.91
CA PHE A 179 -13.42 -1.55 -2.86
C PHE A 179 -13.88 -2.43 -4.02
N TYR A 180 -12.98 -3.24 -4.60
CA TYR A 180 -13.32 -4.12 -5.70
C TYR A 180 -14.32 -5.20 -5.28
N PHE A 181 -14.10 -5.84 -4.14
CA PHE A 181 -14.99 -6.88 -3.66
C PHE A 181 -16.36 -6.30 -3.27
N LEU A 182 -16.40 -5.18 -2.55
CA LEU A 182 -17.65 -4.50 -2.21
C LEU A 182 -18.39 -4.04 -3.48
N GLY A 183 -17.65 -3.50 -4.47
CA GLY A 183 -18.19 -3.12 -5.77
C GLY A 183 -18.80 -4.30 -6.52
N ALA A 184 -18.10 -5.43 -6.57
CA ALA A 184 -18.60 -6.66 -7.19
C ALA A 184 -19.85 -7.20 -6.48
N VAL A 185 -19.86 -7.25 -5.14
CA VAL A 185 -21.04 -7.67 -4.36
C VAL A 185 -22.22 -6.72 -4.60
N ALA A 186 -21.99 -5.41 -4.59
CA ALA A 186 -23.03 -4.41 -4.83
C ALA A 186 -23.60 -4.52 -6.25
N LEU A 187 -22.73 -4.66 -7.27
CA LEU A 187 -23.14 -4.79 -8.66
C LEU A 187 -23.98 -6.06 -8.87
N VAL A 188 -23.48 -7.22 -8.45
CA VAL A 188 -24.20 -8.50 -8.56
C VAL A 188 -25.49 -8.50 -7.73
N GLY A 189 -25.44 -7.92 -6.53
CA GLY A 189 -26.59 -7.83 -5.63
C GLY A 189 -27.69 -6.91 -6.12
N SER A 190 -27.35 -5.91 -6.94
CA SER A 190 -28.33 -5.05 -7.60
C SER A 190 -29.16 -5.80 -8.66
N SER A 191 -28.58 -6.85 -9.26
CA SER A 191 -29.25 -7.69 -10.25
C SER A 191 -30.09 -8.80 -9.59
N ASP A 192 -29.48 -9.62 -8.73
CA ASP A 192 -30.20 -10.63 -7.92
C ASP A 192 -29.38 -10.95 -6.66
N LEU A 193 -30.01 -10.79 -5.48
CA LEU A 193 -29.37 -11.05 -4.19
C LEU A 193 -28.87 -12.51 -4.08
N ARG A 194 -29.52 -13.47 -4.73
CA ARG A 194 -29.12 -14.88 -4.71
C ARG A 194 -27.74 -15.09 -5.34
N LEU A 195 -27.38 -14.28 -6.34
CA LEU A 195 -26.08 -14.36 -7.02
C LEU A 195 -24.92 -13.86 -6.15
N THR A 196 -25.19 -13.10 -5.08
CA THR A 196 -24.16 -12.67 -4.12
C THR A 196 -23.73 -13.78 -3.16
N THR A 197 -24.59 -14.77 -2.93
CA THR A 197 -24.33 -15.86 -1.97
C THR A 197 -23.06 -16.67 -2.25
N PRO A 198 -22.74 -17.12 -3.49
CA PRO A 198 -21.49 -17.82 -3.75
C PRO A 198 -20.26 -16.93 -3.50
N LEU A 199 -20.36 -15.62 -3.76
CA LEU A 199 -19.27 -14.67 -3.57
C LEU A 199 -18.97 -14.45 -2.08
N LEU A 200 -20.00 -14.32 -1.25
CA LEU A 200 -19.87 -14.22 0.21
C LEU A 200 -19.38 -15.53 0.83
N LEU A 201 -19.87 -16.68 0.35
CA LEU A 201 -19.40 -17.99 0.80
C LEU A 201 -17.91 -18.17 0.48
N TRP A 202 -17.48 -17.77 -0.73
CA TRP A 202 -16.08 -17.79 -1.12
C TRP A 202 -15.22 -16.89 -0.25
N LEU A 203 -15.66 -15.65 0.03
CA LEU A 203 -14.96 -14.75 0.96
C LEU A 203 -14.84 -15.36 2.35
N GLY A 204 -15.92 -15.94 2.87
CA GLY A 204 -15.91 -16.64 4.16
C GLY A 204 -14.89 -17.77 4.19
N GLY A 205 -14.85 -18.61 3.15
CA GLY A 205 -13.85 -19.67 2.99
C GLY A 205 -12.42 -19.14 2.93
N TYR A 206 -12.20 -18.05 2.21
CA TYR A 206 -10.90 -17.39 2.13
C TYR A 206 -10.44 -16.83 3.49
N LEU A 207 -11.34 -16.15 4.21
CA LEU A 207 -11.05 -15.62 5.54
C LEU A 207 -10.77 -16.73 6.56
N LEU A 208 -11.50 -17.85 6.51
CA LEU A 208 -11.24 -19.03 7.34
C LEU A 208 -9.86 -19.62 7.05
N THR A 209 -9.50 -19.71 5.77
CA THR A 209 -8.17 -20.18 5.34
C THR A 209 -7.08 -19.25 5.87
N MET A 210 -7.24 -17.92 5.71
CA MET A 210 -6.29 -16.96 6.26
C MET A 210 -6.18 -17.05 7.78
N TRP A 211 -7.31 -17.13 8.48
CA TRP A 211 -7.34 -17.22 9.94
C TRP A 211 -6.61 -18.47 10.46
N TYR A 212 -6.66 -19.58 9.73
CA TYR A 212 -5.94 -20.80 10.09
C TYR A 212 -4.45 -20.77 9.71
N PHE A 213 -4.11 -20.37 8.48
CA PHE A 213 -2.75 -20.48 7.95
C PHE A 213 -1.85 -19.30 8.29
N VAL A 214 -2.37 -18.06 8.34
CA VAL A 214 -1.57 -16.85 8.59
C VAL A 214 -0.89 -16.88 9.98
N PRO A 215 -1.58 -17.20 11.09
CA PRO A 215 -0.91 -17.26 12.39
C PRO A 215 0.19 -18.32 12.46
N ARG A 216 -0.05 -19.49 11.84
CA ARG A 216 0.93 -20.58 11.79
C ARG A 216 2.16 -20.19 10.97
N LEU A 217 1.94 -19.55 9.82
CA LEU A 217 3.02 -19.06 8.98
C LEU A 217 3.85 -17.99 9.68
N SER A 218 3.21 -17.13 10.49
CA SER A 218 3.88 -16.12 11.30
C SER A 218 4.86 -16.75 12.30
N VAL A 219 4.43 -17.77 13.05
CA VAL A 219 5.29 -18.46 14.04
C VAL A 219 6.49 -19.12 13.37
N ILE A 220 6.26 -19.79 12.23
CA ILE A 220 7.34 -20.46 11.48
C ILE A 220 8.31 -19.42 10.89
N SER A 221 7.79 -18.31 10.38
CA SER A 221 8.59 -17.22 9.81
C SER A 221 9.43 -16.51 10.86
N GLU A 222 8.92 -16.37 12.09
CA GLU A 222 9.67 -15.83 13.23
C GLU A 222 10.83 -16.74 13.61
N ALA A 223 10.57 -18.05 13.78
CA ALA A 223 11.61 -19.02 14.09
C ALA A 223 12.70 -19.08 12.98
N GLN A 224 12.28 -19.01 11.71
CA GLN A 224 13.20 -18.96 10.58
C GLN A 224 14.06 -17.68 10.56
N ALA A 225 13.44 -16.52 10.84
CA ALA A 225 14.14 -15.25 10.86
C ALA A 225 15.17 -15.18 11.99
N ASP A 226 14.85 -15.70 13.17
CA ASP A 226 15.76 -15.74 14.31
C ASP A 226 16.96 -16.66 14.03
N ALA A 227 16.71 -17.88 13.54
CA ALA A 227 17.78 -18.81 13.14
C ALA A 227 18.72 -18.21 12.08
N ARG A 228 18.16 -17.56 11.05
CA ARG A 228 18.94 -16.88 10.02
C ARG A 228 19.78 -15.73 10.60
N SER A 229 19.20 -14.94 11.50
CA SER A 229 19.89 -13.81 12.12
C SER A 229 21.05 -14.25 13.02
N VAL A 230 20.94 -15.39 13.71
CA VAL A 230 22.03 -15.96 14.52
C VAL A 230 23.19 -16.40 13.63
N VAL A 231 22.90 -17.09 12.52
CA VAL A 231 23.94 -17.54 11.58
C VAL A 231 24.67 -16.36 10.95
N THR A 232 23.93 -15.35 10.46
CA THR A 232 24.54 -14.13 9.91
C THR A 232 25.37 -13.39 10.94
N GLY A 233 24.89 -13.27 12.19
CA GLY A 233 25.65 -12.66 13.29
C GLY A 233 26.99 -13.34 13.53
N ARG A 234 26.99 -14.67 13.65
CA ARG A 234 28.23 -15.45 13.87
C ARG A 234 29.22 -15.33 12.72
N ILE A 235 28.74 -15.34 11.48
CA ILE A 235 29.63 -15.23 10.30
C ILE A 235 30.30 -13.86 10.24
N VAL A 236 29.54 -12.78 10.48
CA VAL A 236 30.09 -11.41 10.45
C VAL A 236 31.10 -11.21 11.56
N ASP A 237 30.78 -11.65 12.78
CA ASP A 237 31.64 -11.44 13.96
C ASP A 237 32.87 -12.38 13.96
N SER A 238 32.96 -13.31 13.00
CA SER A 238 34.15 -14.16 12.80
C SER A 238 35.24 -13.47 11.97
N TYR A 239 34.92 -12.39 11.26
CA TYR A 239 35.87 -11.55 10.53
C TYR A 239 36.38 -10.40 11.40
#